data_AF-A0A081RQW2-F1
#
_entry.id   AF-A0A081RQW2-F1
#
_cell.length_a   1.000
_cell.length_b   1.000
_cell.length_c   1.000
_cell.angle_alpha   90.00
_cell.angle_beta   90.00
_cell.angle_gamma   90.00
#
_symmetry.space_group_name_H-M   'P 1'
#
loop_
_entity.id
_entity.type
_entity.pdbx_description
1 polymer ?
#
loop_
_entity_poly.entity_id
_entity_poly.type
_entity_poly.pdbx_seq_one_letter_code
_entity_poly.pdbx_strand_id
1 'polypeptide(L)' 'MKWISVIDKAPAKDEVVLAFTNIGDIIIAIYSDKWREVVSYVDFRDEIEGCGIFVSHWMPLPQSPEVK' A
#
# COMPACT_ATOMS: atom_id res chain seq x y z
N MET A 1 -10.74 -11.27 5.98
CA MET A 1 -10.36 -10.58 4.72
C MET A 1 -9.28 -11.40 4.03
N LYS A 2 -9.12 -11.29 2.70
CA LYS A 2 -8.10 -12.01 1.92
C LYS A 2 -7.21 -11.00 1.20
N TRP A 3 -5.95 -11.36 0.98
CA TRP A 3 -5.01 -10.60 0.16
C TRP A 3 -5.41 -10.68 -1.33
N ILE A 4 -5.27 -9.55 -2.03
CA ILE A 4 -5.61 -9.38 -3.44
C ILE A 4 -4.32 -9.09 -4.19
N SER A 5 -4.02 -9.84 -5.24
CA SER A 5 -2.83 -9.60 -6.05
C SER A 5 -2.98 -8.33 -6.88
N VAL A 6 -1.95 -7.47 -6.91
CA VAL A 6 -2.01 -6.21 -7.68
C VAL A 6 -2.14 -6.42 -9.19
N ILE A 7 -1.66 -7.57 -9.68
CA ILE A 7 -1.78 -7.98 -11.09
C ILE A 7 -3.22 -8.36 -11.46
N ASP A 8 -3.99 -8.89 -10.51
CA ASP A 8 -5.39 -9.25 -10.73
C ASP A 8 -6.29 -8.02 -10.63
N LYS A 9 -6.03 -7.19 -9.62
CA LYS A 9 -6.80 -5.99 -9.34
C LYS A 9 -5.98 -5.01 -8.51
N ALA A 10 -5.90 -3.77 -8.97
CA ALA A 10 -5.42 -2.66 -8.17
C ALA A 10 -6.55 -2.11 -7.25
N PRO A 11 -6.23 -1.48 -6.09
CA PRO A 11 -7.20 -0.72 -5.30
C PRO A 11 -7.90 0.38 -6.13
N ALA A 12 -8.86 1.08 -5.55
CA ALA A 12 -9.36 2.30 -6.16
C ALA A 12 -8.33 3.44 -6.02
N LYS A 13 -8.37 4.42 -6.92
CA LYS A 13 -7.57 5.64 -6.79
C LYS A 13 -7.86 6.33 -5.46
N ASP A 14 -6.79 6.78 -4.80
CA ASP A 14 -6.76 7.40 -3.47
C ASP A 14 -7.27 6.48 -2.34
N GLU A 15 -7.44 5.18 -2.59
CA GLU A 15 -7.81 4.21 -1.55
C GLU A 15 -6.60 3.92 -0.64
N VAL A 16 -6.87 3.94 0.67
CA VAL A 16 -5.91 3.57 1.70
C VAL A 16 -6.03 2.08 2.01
N VAL A 17 -4.94 1.35 1.85
CA VAL A 17 -4.90 -0.12 1.96
C VAL A 17 -3.73 -0.59 2.81
N LEU A 18 -3.79 -1.83 3.28
CA LEU A 18 -2.61 -2.57 3.69
C LEU A 18 -1.96 -3.20 2.46
N ALA A 19 -0.65 -3.05 2.31
CA ALA A 19 0.11 -3.53 1.16
C ALA A 19 1.25 -4.44 1.61
N PHE A 20 1.41 -5.58 0.93
CA PHE A 20 2.49 -6.53 1.13
C PHE A 20 3.58 -6.32 0.07
N THR A 21 4.80 -6.07 0.54
CA THR A 21 5.94 -5.75 -0.33
C THR A 21 6.74 -7.00 -0.70
N ASN A 22 7.50 -6.93 -1.79
CA ASN A 22 8.43 -7.99 -2.23
C ASN A 22 9.57 -8.27 -1.24
N ILE A 23 9.82 -7.38 -0.28
CA ILE A 23 10.83 -7.57 0.77
C ILE A 23 10.24 -8.20 2.06
N GLY A 24 8.94 -8.51 2.07
CA GLY A 24 8.28 -9.21 3.17
C GLY A 24 7.63 -8.30 4.22
N ASP A 25 7.56 -7.00 3.97
CA ASP A 25 6.94 -6.03 4.88
C ASP A 25 5.44 -5.85 4.58
N ILE A 26 4.69 -5.42 5.60
CA ILE A 26 3.31 -4.95 5.46
C ILE A 26 3.28 -3.47 5.83
N ILE A 27 2.82 -2.63 4.90
CA ILE A 27 2.75 -1.18 5.06
C ILE A 27 1.32 -0.65 4.85
N ILE A 28 1.05 0.55 5.34
CA ILE A 28 -0.14 1.32 4.94
C ILE A 28 0.24 2.15 3.70
N ALA A 29 -0.56 2.04 2.65
CA ALA A 29 -0.30 2.67 1.36
C ALA A 29 -1.55 3.34 0.81
N ILE A 30 -1.35 4.40 0.03
CA ILE A 30 -2.40 5.06 -0.77
C ILE A 30 -2.14 4.78 -2.24
N TYR A 31 -3.14 4.27 -2.96
CA TYR A 31 -3.08 4.20 -4.42
C TYR A 31 -3.10 5.63 -4.97
N SER A 32 -2.04 6.08 -5.66
CA SER A 32 -2.14 7.25 -6.56
C SER A 32 -1.85 6.83 -8.01
N ASP A 33 -2.38 7.51 -9.03
CA ASP A 33 -2.19 7.18 -10.47
C ASP A 33 -0.71 7.06 -10.91
N LYS A 34 0.24 7.51 -10.07
CA LYS A 34 1.68 7.34 -10.26
C LYS A 34 2.17 6.00 -9.68
N TRP A 35 1.61 4.88 -10.15
CA TRP A 35 1.79 3.51 -9.61
C TRP A 35 3.22 2.95 -9.48
N ARG A 36 4.25 3.72 -9.81
CA ARG A 36 5.65 3.39 -9.52
C ARG A 36 6.19 4.04 -8.23
N GLU A 37 5.42 4.91 -7.60
CA GLU A 37 5.75 5.59 -6.36
C GLU A 37 4.64 5.27 -5.35
N VAL A 38 4.75 4.11 -4.71
CA VAL A 38 3.95 3.84 -3.52
C VAL A 38 4.39 4.85 -2.46
N VAL A 39 3.55 5.86 -2.22
CA VAL A 39 3.75 6.79 -1.11
C VAL A 39 3.42 6.03 0.16
N SER A 40 4.42 5.31 0.67
CA SER A 40 4.47 4.93 2.06
C SER A 40 4.40 6.21 2.89
N TYR A 41 3.46 6.32 3.82
CA TYR A 41 3.62 7.26 4.93
C TYR A 41 4.68 6.67 5.87
N VAL A 42 5.94 6.79 5.47
CA VAL A 42 7.09 6.76 6.35
C VAL A 42 7.80 8.07 6.07
N ASP A 43 7.48 9.11 6.85
CA ASP A 43 8.24 10.34 6.88
C ASP A 43 9.63 10.02 7.45
N PHE A 44 10.56 9.68 6.56
CA PHE A 44 11.96 9.93 6.78
C PHE A 44 12.44 10.72 5.58
N ARG A 45 12.89 11.93 5.88
CA ARG A 45 13.57 12.84 4.96
C ARG A 45 14.57 12.06 4.09
N ASP A 46 14.63 12.47 2.84
CA ASP A 46 15.60 12.10 1.79
C ASP A 46 15.23 10.86 0.94
N GLU A 47 14.74 11.17 -0.27
CA GLU A 47 14.88 10.40 -1.52
C GLU A 47 14.49 8.91 -1.51
N ILE A 48 13.20 8.61 -1.74
CA ILE A 48 12.74 7.29 -2.26
C ILE A 48 12.78 7.30 -3.80
N GLU A 49 13.85 7.81 -4.41
CA GLU A 49 14.20 7.48 -5.80
C GLU A 49 15.24 6.34 -5.75
N GLY A 50 14.80 5.08 -5.63
CA GLY A 50 15.72 3.95 -5.90
C GLY A 50 15.54 2.64 -5.16
N CYS A 51 14.71 2.54 -4.13
CA CYS A 51 14.52 1.25 -3.45
C CYS A 51 13.49 0.41 -4.21
N GLY A 52 13.95 -0.68 -4.84
CA GLY A 52 13.16 -1.66 -5.62
C GLY A 52 12.12 -2.45 -4.81
N ILE A 53 11.31 -1.73 -4.03
CA ILE A 53 10.22 -2.21 -3.21
C ILE A 53 8.96 -2.14 -4.08
N PHE A 54 8.43 -3.30 -4.39
CA PHE A 54 7.21 -3.45 -5.17
C PHE A 54 6.12 -4.03 -4.29
N VAL A 55 4.91 -3.51 -4.41
CA VAL A 55 3.73 -4.11 -3.78
C VAL A 55 3.28 -5.28 -4.64
N SER A 56 3.14 -6.44 -4.04
CA SER A 56 2.64 -7.65 -4.73
C SER A 56 1.17 -7.92 -4.43
N HIS A 57 0.74 -7.59 -3.21
CA HIS A 57 -0.62 -7.83 -2.74
C HIS A 57 -1.12 -6.69 -1.87
N TRP A 58 -2.43 -6.52 -1.79
CA TRP A 58 -3.06 -5.56 -0.91
C TRP A 58 -4.32 -6.12 -0.26
N MET A 59 -4.81 -5.44 0.77
CA MET A 59 -6.13 -5.68 1.34
C MET A 59 -6.73 -4.37 1.85
N PRO A 60 -8.06 -4.20 1.80
CA PRO A 60 -8.70 -3.03 2.38
C PRO A 60 -8.39 -2.95 3.88
N LEU A 61 -8.28 -1.72 4.39
CA LEU A 61 -8.17 -1.52 5.83
C LEU A 61 -9.43 -2.07 6.53
N PRO A 62 -9.28 -2.67 7.73
CA PRO A 62 -10.44 -3.01 8.54
C PRO A 62 -11.21 -1.73 8.86
N GLN A 63 -12.55 -1.83 8.94
CA GLN A 63 -13.34 -0.72 9.45
C GLN A 63 -12.87 -0.36 10.86
N SER A 64 -12.71 0.95 11.13
CA SER A 64 -12.43 1.43 12.47
C SER A 64 -13.48 0.89 13.44
N PRO A 65 -13.09 0.48 14.66
CA PRO A 65 -14.07 0.10 15.67
C PRO A 65 -14.99 1.29 15.96
N GLU A 66 -16.28 1.02 16.10
CA GLU A 66 -17.21 2.02 16.62
C GLU A 66 -16.83 2.32 18.07
N VAL A 67 -16.43 3.56 18.35
CA VAL A 67 -16.23 4.01 19.73
C VAL A 67 -17.62 4.17 20.34
N LYS A 68 -17.95 3.32 21.32
CA LYS A 68 -19.16 3.44 22.15
C LYS A 68 -18.87 4.22 23.42
#